data_AF-A0A533RLT2-F1
#
_entry.id   AF-A0A533RLT2-F1
#
_cell.length_a   1.000
_cell.length_b   1.000
_cell.length_c   1.000
_cell.angle_alpha   90.00
_cell.angle_beta   90.00
_cell.angle_gamma   90.00
#
_symmetry.space_group_name_H-M   'P 1'
#
loop_
_entity.id
_entity.type
_entity.pdbx_description
1 polymer ?
#
loop_
_entity_poly.entity_id
_entity_poly.type
_entity_poly.pdbx_seq_one_letter_code
_entity_poly.pdbx_strand_id
1 'polypeptide(L)'
;MDIMALIDRIEEIVDNAKGVPFTNQKMVEPDAVYEIIDEIRAQFPDELKQARWIVKERQEMLEEAEKEANRILEEAQERAQSIASEQEVVRLAEQQAADMIDRARQQ
;
A
#
# COMPACT_ATOMS: atom_id res chain seq x y z
N MET A 1 11.80 -16.52 -17.52
CA MET A 1 10.55 -17.32 -17.63
C MET A 1 9.81 -17.11 -16.31
N ASP A 2 8.58 -17.59 -16.10
CA ASP A 2 8.06 -17.64 -14.71
C ASP A 2 8.80 -18.78 -13.98
N ILE A 3 9.20 -18.58 -12.73
CA ILE A 3 9.79 -19.65 -11.90
C ILE A 3 8.86 -20.86 -11.86
N MET A 4 7.54 -20.67 -11.83
CA MET A 4 6.58 -21.76 -11.88
C MET A 4 6.72 -22.59 -13.17
N ALA A 5 6.89 -21.93 -14.31
CA ALA A 5 7.11 -22.62 -15.59
C ALA A 5 8.45 -23.37 -15.64
N LEU A 6 9.48 -22.87 -14.95
CA LEU A 6 10.76 -23.58 -14.81
C LEU A 6 10.61 -24.82 -13.93
N ILE A 7 9.81 -24.76 -12.87
CA ILE A 7 9.48 -25.90 -12.02
C ILE A 7 8.70 -26.95 -12.82
N ASP A 8 7.64 -26.55 -13.53
CA ASP A 8 6.85 -27.44 -14.38
C ASP A 8 7.72 -28.17 -15.41
N ARG A 9 8.73 -27.49 -15.94
CA ARG A 9 9.69 -28.09 -16.89
C ARG A 9 10.58 -29.16 -16.24
N ILE A 10 11.01 -28.94 -14.99
CA ILE A 10 11.74 -29.98 -14.23
C ILE A 10 10.81 -31.17 -13.99
N GLU A 11 9.55 -30.94 -13.62
CA GLU A 11 8.56 -32.01 -13.43
C GLU A 11 8.37 -32.81 -14.72
N GLU A 12 8.23 -32.13 -15.86
CA GLU A 12 8.09 -32.78 -17.18
C GLU A 12 9.31 -33.63 -17.55
N ILE A 13 10.53 -33.15 -17.27
CA ILE A 13 11.77 -33.91 -17.48
C ILE A 13 11.77 -35.18 -16.63
N VAL A 14 11.38 -35.06 -15.36
CA VAL A 14 11.30 -36.21 -14.45
C VAL A 14 10.17 -37.16 -14.85
N ASP A 15 9.04 -36.66 -15.34
CA ASP A 15 7.91 -37.48 -15.73
C ASP A 15 8.20 -38.32 -16.98
N ASN A 16 8.84 -37.72 -17.97
CA ASN A 16 9.21 -38.36 -19.23
C ASN A 16 10.53 -39.16 -19.16
N ALA A 17 11.25 -39.12 -18.03
CA ALA A 17 12.50 -39.84 -17.85
C ALA A 17 12.33 -41.36 -17.94
N LYS A 18 13.29 -42.03 -18.58
CA LYS A 18 13.25 -43.49 -18.77
C LYS A 18 13.40 -44.20 -17.43
N GLY A 19 12.48 -45.13 -17.14
CA GLY A 19 12.58 -45.98 -15.95
C GLY A 19 13.77 -46.93 -16.02
N VAL A 20 14.40 -47.18 -14.86
CA VAL A 20 15.49 -48.15 -14.74
C VAL A 20 14.91 -49.53 -14.38
N PRO A 21 15.13 -50.59 -15.18
CA PRO A 21 14.53 -51.91 -14.94
C PRO A 21 14.79 -52.45 -13.54
N PHE A 22 13.79 -53.14 -12.98
CA PHE A 22 13.83 -53.73 -11.62
C PHE A 22 13.99 -52.71 -10.48
N THR A 23 13.79 -51.42 -10.74
CA THR A 23 13.81 -50.36 -9.71
C THR A 23 12.64 -49.39 -9.92
N ASN A 24 12.37 -48.54 -8.92
CA ASN A 24 11.43 -47.41 -9.03
C ASN A 24 12.16 -46.11 -9.43
N GLN A 25 13.39 -46.19 -9.93
CA GLN A 25 14.20 -45.03 -10.29
C GLN A 25 13.99 -44.64 -11.75
N LYS A 26 14.13 -43.33 -12.03
CA LYS A 26 14.11 -42.78 -13.38
C LYS A 26 15.50 -42.21 -13.73
N MET A 27 15.89 -42.37 -14.98
CA MET A 27 17.15 -41.89 -15.51
C MET A 27 16.94 -40.52 -16.18
N VAL A 28 17.49 -39.49 -15.56
CA VAL A 28 17.44 -38.09 -16.00
C VAL A 28 18.83 -37.61 -16.39
N GLU A 29 18.88 -36.70 -17.35
CA GLU A 29 20.10 -35.96 -17.71
C GLU A 29 20.35 -34.86 -16.67
N PRO A 30 21.41 -34.97 -15.85
CA PRO A 30 21.61 -34.03 -14.74
C PRO A 30 21.84 -32.59 -15.21
N ASP A 31 22.57 -32.41 -16.32
CA ASP A 31 22.93 -31.09 -16.84
C ASP A 31 21.69 -30.26 -17.21
N ALA A 32 20.71 -30.88 -17.87
CA ALA A 32 19.44 -30.24 -18.21
C ALA A 32 18.65 -29.76 -16.97
N VAL A 33 18.70 -30.52 -15.87
CA VAL A 33 18.04 -30.14 -14.61
C VAL A 33 18.83 -29.03 -13.92
N TYR A 34 20.15 -29.10 -13.90
CA TYR A 34 21.00 -28.07 -13.28
C TYR A 34 20.89 -26.71 -13.98
N GLU A 35 20.80 -26.68 -15.31
CA GLU A 35 20.57 -25.44 -16.06
C GLU A 35 19.28 -24.73 -15.60
N ILE A 36 18.19 -25.50 -15.44
CA ILE A 36 16.91 -24.93 -14.99
C ILE A 36 17.00 -24.45 -13.54
N ILE A 37 17.68 -25.20 -12.67
CA ILE A 37 17.91 -24.79 -11.28
C ILE A 37 18.72 -23.48 -11.22
N ASP A 38 19.72 -23.32 -12.07
CA ASP A 38 20.52 -22.10 -12.12
C ASP A 38 19.71 -20.90 -12.65
N GLU A 39 18.81 -21.12 -13.62
CA GLU A 39 17.88 -20.09 -14.07
C GLU A 39 16.91 -19.66 -12.94
N ILE A 40 16.36 -20.62 -12.18
CA ILE A 40 15.54 -20.34 -11.00
C ILE A 40 16.34 -19.53 -9.98
N ARG A 41 17.58 -19.92 -9.68
CA ARG A 41 18.44 -19.20 -8.73
C ARG A 41 18.79 -17.78 -9.19
N ALA A 42 18.84 -17.53 -10.49
CA ALA A 42 19.09 -16.20 -11.03
C ALA A 42 17.85 -15.30 -10.93
N GLN A 43 16.64 -15.85 -11.17
CA GLN A 43 15.38 -15.09 -11.18
C GLN A 43 14.78 -14.88 -9.77
N PHE A 44 14.92 -15.88 -8.89
CA PHE A 44 14.33 -15.88 -7.54
C PHE A 44 14.76 -14.68 -6.67
N PRO A 45 16.03 -14.24 -6.65
CA PRO A 45 16.45 -13.08 -5.88
C PRO A 45 15.76 -11.79 -6.30
N ASP A 46 15.49 -11.62 -7.60
CA ASP A 46 14.93 -10.39 -8.14
C ASP A 46 13.41 -10.31 -7.89
N GLU A 47 12.69 -11.42 -8.04
CA GLU A 47 11.27 -11.50 -7.67
C GLU A 47 11.06 -11.27 -6.16
N LEU A 48 11.93 -11.84 -5.30
CA LEU A 48 11.89 -11.56 -3.87
C LEU A 48 12.25 -10.11 -3.52
N LYS A 49 13.15 -9.46 -4.27
CA LYS A 49 13.39 -8.01 -4.10
C LYS A 49 12.16 -7.21 -4.50
N GLN A 50 11.54 -7.54 -5.63
CA GLN A 50 10.32 -6.87 -6.10
C GLN A 50 9.18 -7.01 -5.10
N ALA A 51 8.92 -8.22 -4.59
CA ALA A 51 7.90 -8.46 -3.58
C ALA A 51 8.15 -7.64 -2.31
N ARG A 52 9.40 -7.64 -1.80
CA ARG A 52 9.79 -6.81 -0.65
C ARG A 52 9.63 -5.32 -0.93
N TRP A 53 10.00 -4.86 -2.13
CA TRP A 53 9.84 -3.47 -2.53
C TRP A 53 8.37 -3.07 -2.60
N ILE A 54 7.49 -3.88 -3.20
CA ILE A 54 6.04 -3.63 -3.26
C ILE A 54 5.44 -3.52 -1.85
N VAL A 55 5.81 -4.42 -0.94
CA VAL A 55 5.34 -4.38 0.45
C VAL A 55 5.81 -3.09 1.14
N LYS A 56 7.06 -2.69 0.92
CA LYS A 56 7.62 -1.46 1.46
C LYS A 56 6.90 -0.22 0.91
N GLU A 57 6.74 -0.13 -0.42
CA GLU A 57 6.08 0.99 -1.10
C GLU A 57 4.64 1.15 -0.63
N ARG A 58 3.92 0.03 -0.46
CA ARG A 58 2.56 0.03 0.09
C ARG A 58 2.52 0.59 1.50
N GLN A 59 3.49 0.25 2.34
CA GLN A 59 3.56 0.76 3.70
C GLN A 59 3.82 2.28 3.71
N GLU A 60 4.78 2.75 2.90
CA GLU A 60 5.07 4.19 2.76
C GLU A 60 3.85 4.97 2.25
N MET A 61 3.14 4.43 1.25
CA MET A 61 1.90 5.02 0.72
C MET A 61 0.79 5.13 1.77
N LEU A 62 0.63 4.11 2.62
CA LEU A 62 -0.36 4.14 3.69
C LEU A 62 -0.02 5.20 4.76
N GLU A 63 1.25 5.30 5.13
CA GLU A 63 1.72 6.31 6.09
C GLU A 63 1.53 7.74 5.55
N GLU A 64 1.82 7.96 4.27
CA GLU A 64 1.58 9.26 3.62
C GLU A 64 0.10 9.61 3.59
N ALA A 65 -0.77 8.65 3.24
CA ALA A 65 -2.21 8.84 3.21
C ALA A 65 -2.78 9.16 4.61
N GLU A 66 -2.30 8.49 5.66
CA GLU A 66 -2.71 8.77 7.04
C GLU A 66 -2.27 10.16 7.48
N LYS A 67 -1.02 10.55 7.17
CA LYS A 67 -0.51 11.89 7.47
C LYS A 67 -1.32 12.97 6.76
N GLU A 68 -1.66 12.77 5.50
CA GLU A 68 -2.46 13.72 4.72
C GLU A 68 -3.89 13.81 5.25
N ALA A 69 -4.51 12.69 5.61
CA ALA A 69 -5.83 12.68 6.23
C ALA A 69 -5.84 13.46 7.56
N ASN A 70 -4.83 13.27 8.40
CA ASN A 70 -4.67 14.02 9.65
C ASN A 70 -4.50 15.52 9.40
N ARG A 71 -3.69 15.90 8.40
CA ARG A 71 -3.50 17.30 8.01
C ARG A 71 -4.82 17.95 7.57
N ILE A 72 -5.58 17.27 6.72
CA ILE A 72 -6.90 17.75 6.27
C ILE A 72 -7.85 17.93 7.45
N LEU A 73 -7.85 16.99 8.40
CA LEU A 73 -8.70 17.07 9.59
C LEU A 73 -8.33 18.26 10.48
N GLU A 74 -7.04 18.48 10.70
CA GLU A 74 -6.53 19.62 11.48
C GLU A 74 -6.89 20.96 10.82
N GLU A 75 -6.65 21.10 9.51
CA GLU A 75 -7.05 22.30 8.76
C GLU A 75 -8.56 22.55 8.81
N ALA A 76 -9.38 21.49 8.75
CA ALA A 76 -10.82 21.61 8.84
C ALA A 76 -11.28 22.06 10.23
N GLN A 77 -10.63 21.56 11.30
CA GLN A 77 -10.90 21.98 12.68
C GLN A 77 -10.52 23.43 12.91
N GLU A 78 -9.34 23.86 12.45
CA GLU A 78 -8.89 25.25 12.55
C GLU A 78 -9.86 26.20 11.83
N ARG A 79 -10.28 25.86 10.60
CA ARG A 79 -11.27 26.65 9.86
C ARG A 79 -12.61 26.72 10.58
N ALA A 80 -13.10 25.59 11.11
CA ALA A 80 -14.35 25.57 11.86
C ALA A 80 -14.28 26.46 13.11
N GLN A 81 -13.15 26.45 13.81
CA GLN A 81 -12.93 27.29 14.98
C GLN A 81 -12.87 28.78 14.63
N SER A 82 -12.20 29.14 13.53
CA SER A 82 -12.17 30.54 13.04
C SER A 82 -13.58 31.03 12.71
N ILE A 83 -14.36 30.24 11.96
CA ILE A 83 -15.73 30.61 11.58
C ILE A 83 -16.62 30.78 12.81
N ALA A 84 -16.54 29.86 13.78
CA ALA A 84 -17.31 29.95 15.01
C ALA A 84 -16.97 31.22 15.81
N SER A 85 -15.67 31.55 15.92
CA SER A 85 -15.21 32.77 16.58
C SER A 85 -15.71 34.03 15.88
N GLU A 86 -15.67 34.08 14.55
CA GLU A 86 -16.19 35.21 13.76
C GLU A 86 -17.70 35.39 13.96
N GLN A 87 -18.46 34.29 13.92
CA GLN A 87 -19.91 34.32 14.14
C GLN A 87 -20.27 34.81 15.56
N GLU A 88 -19.50 34.42 16.57
CA GLU A 88 -19.71 34.89 17.94
C GLU A 88 -19.45 36.40 18.08
N VAL A 89 -18.38 36.90 17.44
CA VAL A 89 -18.08 38.35 17.41
C VAL A 89 -19.20 39.12 16.72
N VAL A 90 -19.69 38.64 15.57
CA VAL A 90 -20.80 39.27 14.84
C VAL A 90 -22.06 39.32 15.71
N ARG A 91 -22.43 38.20 16.34
CA ARG A 91 -23.60 38.11 17.22
C ARG A 91 -23.52 39.10 18.39
N LEU A 92 -22.35 39.23 19.01
CA LEU A 92 -22.14 40.16 20.12
C LEU A 92 -22.25 41.62 19.65
N ALA A 93 -21.70 41.95 18.48
CA ALA A 93 -21.79 43.29 17.89
C ALA A 93 -23.25 43.67 17.57
N GLU A 94 -24.04 42.75 17.01
CA GLU A 94 -25.47 42.96 16.76
C GLU A 94 -26.25 43.21 18.05
N GLN A 95 -25.98 42.44 19.10
CA GLN A 95 -26.63 42.61 20.40
C GLN A 95 -26.30 43.99 21.01
N GLN A 96 -25.04 44.42 20.98
CA GLN A 96 -24.64 45.74 21.47
C GLN A 96 -25.27 46.88 20.66
N ALA A 97 -25.39 46.71 19.34
CA ALA A 97 -26.04 47.68 18.47
C ALA A 97 -27.54 47.80 18.79
N ALA A 98 -28.23 46.68 19.01
CA ALA A 98 -29.63 46.66 19.42
C ALA A 98 -29.83 47.38 20.77
N ASP A 99 -29.02 47.04 21.77
CA ASP A 99 -29.07 47.68 23.11
C ASP A 99 -28.81 49.20 23.05
N MET A 100 -27.97 49.66 22.12
CA MET A 100 -27.69 51.08 21.92
C MET A 100 -28.89 51.81 21.30
N ILE A 101 -29.52 51.20 20.29
CA ILE A 101 -30.72 51.75 19.65
C ILE A 101 -31.88 51.83 20.64
N ASP A 102 -32.09 50.79 21.44
CA ASP A 102 -33.15 50.77 22.45
C ASP A 102 -32.93 51.82 23.53
N ARG A 103 -31.69 52.02 23.99
CA ARG A 103 -31.35 53.12 24.90
C ARG A 103 -31.60 54.49 24.29
N ALA A 104 -31.28 54.69 23.01
CA ALA A 104 -31.51 55.96 22.32
C ALA A 104 -33.01 56.26 22.14
N ARG A 105 -33.86 55.23 22.00
CA ARG A 105 -35.32 55.39 21.90
C ARG A 105 -36.01 55.69 23.23
N GLN A 106 -35.36 55.37 24.35
CA GLN A 106 -35.89 55.59 25.70
C GLN A 106 -35.49 56.96 26.28
N GLN A 107 -34.69 57.75 25.56
CA GLN A 107 -34.38 59.15 25.84
C GLN A 107 -35.29 60.09 25.06
#